data_AF-A0A5J5QDH7-F1
#
_entry.id   AF-A0A5J5QDH7-F1
#
_cell.length_a   1.000
_cell.length_b   1.000
_cell.length_c   1.000
_cell.angle_alpha   90.00
_cell.angle_beta   90.00
_cell.angle_gamma   90.00
#
_symmetry.space_group_name_H-M   'P 1'
#
loop_
_entity.id
_entity.type
_entity.pdbx_description
1 polymer ?
#
loop_
_entity_poly.entity_id
_entity_poly.type
_entity_poly.pdbx_seq_one_letter_code
_entity_poly.pdbx_strand_id
1 'polypeptide(L)'
;MTTTSQSRTSFATPQALSDWLKPRLSSDSLDSWGVKPGTKNLHNLWLELSEGETSLVDSSPPLRTVNVVTVRILGKGNLVLVESRQELSDGSFRDRFRPLSEKMKPHETTEEAVARAVKEELGSSRIVRIVPGSYRKKLEERNSASYPGLPARYVLHSVDAWVEGLPEEDFVTEEKEEYEDVDGTRGLEKAVSVRKHYWEWVCSDSLCS
;
A
#
# COMPACT_ATOMS: atom_id res chain seq x y z
N MET A 1 -4.89 -34.01 5.64
CA MET A 1 -4.84 -32.53 5.69
C MET A 1 -4.02 -32.07 4.50
N THR A 2 -4.68 -31.74 3.40
CA THR A 2 -4.03 -31.31 2.15
C THR A 2 -3.58 -29.87 2.32
N THR A 3 -2.27 -29.67 2.49
CA THR A 3 -1.65 -28.36 2.34
C THR A 3 -1.78 -27.93 0.88
N THR A 4 -2.75 -27.07 0.57
CA THR A 4 -2.86 -26.42 -0.73
C THR A 4 -1.62 -25.55 -0.92
N SER A 5 -0.67 -26.04 -1.73
CA SER A 5 0.39 -25.21 -2.29
C SER A 5 -0.29 -24.12 -3.12
N GLN A 6 -0.36 -22.91 -2.58
CA GLN A 6 -0.76 -21.74 -3.35
C GLN A 6 0.34 -21.50 -4.39
N SER A 7 0.12 -21.94 -5.64
CA SER A 7 1.06 -21.63 -6.72
C SER A 7 1.09 -20.13 -6.90
N ARG A 8 2.22 -19.49 -6.55
CA ARG A 8 2.45 -18.09 -6.83
C ARG A 8 2.59 -17.93 -8.34
N THR A 9 1.62 -17.30 -8.98
CA THR A 9 1.71 -16.98 -10.41
C THR A 9 2.69 -15.83 -10.59
N SER A 10 3.78 -16.08 -11.32
CA SER A 10 4.75 -15.05 -11.73
C SER A 10 4.59 -14.75 -13.20
N PHE A 11 4.74 -13.49 -13.59
CA PHE A 11 4.56 -13.02 -14.97
C PHE A 11 5.84 -12.35 -15.46
N ALA A 12 6.40 -12.84 -16.58
CA ALA A 12 7.64 -12.32 -17.13
C ALA A 12 7.50 -10.89 -17.69
N THR A 13 6.31 -10.49 -18.13
CA THR A 13 6.05 -9.16 -18.72
C THR A 13 4.67 -8.62 -18.31
N PRO A 14 4.45 -7.29 -18.37
CA PRO A 14 3.12 -6.71 -18.19
C PRO A 14 2.09 -7.27 -19.17
N GLN A 15 2.50 -7.58 -20.41
CA GLN A 15 1.61 -8.17 -21.42
C GLN A 15 1.12 -9.57 -21.02
N ALA A 16 2.01 -10.42 -20.48
CA ALA A 16 1.64 -11.73 -20.00
C ALA A 16 0.63 -11.66 -18.84
N LEU A 17 0.79 -10.68 -17.94
CA LEU A 17 -0.19 -10.39 -16.89
C LEU A 17 -1.54 -9.93 -17.48
N SER A 18 -1.51 -9.02 -18.47
CA SER A 18 -2.72 -8.56 -19.18
C SER A 18 -3.52 -9.73 -19.75
N ASP A 19 -2.84 -10.60 -20.51
CA ASP A 19 -3.49 -11.71 -21.21
C ASP A 19 -4.04 -12.75 -20.25
N TRP A 20 -3.43 -12.90 -19.07
CA TRP A 20 -3.97 -13.75 -18.00
C TRP A 20 -5.19 -13.14 -17.30
N LEU A 21 -5.23 -11.81 -17.12
CA LEU A 21 -6.33 -11.09 -16.45
C LEU A 21 -7.56 -10.90 -17.34
N LYS A 22 -7.40 -10.63 -18.64
CA LYS A 22 -8.50 -10.39 -19.60
C LYS A 22 -9.64 -11.41 -19.54
N PRO A 23 -9.39 -12.74 -19.53
CA PRO A 23 -10.48 -13.72 -19.44
C PRO A 23 -11.08 -13.85 -18.03
N ARG A 24 -10.49 -13.21 -17.01
CA ARG A 24 -10.82 -13.39 -15.58
C ARG A 24 -11.48 -12.17 -14.93
N LEU A 25 -11.36 -10.99 -15.55
CA LEU A 25 -11.97 -9.73 -15.11
C LEU A 25 -12.94 -9.23 -16.19
N SER A 26 -13.91 -8.39 -15.81
CA SER A 26 -14.70 -7.67 -16.82
C SER A 26 -13.83 -6.64 -17.56
N SER A 27 -14.07 -6.44 -18.86
CA SER A 27 -13.32 -5.46 -19.67
C SER A 27 -13.36 -4.08 -19.01
N ASP A 28 -14.55 -3.62 -18.62
CA ASP A 28 -14.77 -2.33 -17.95
C ASP A 28 -13.91 -2.15 -16.69
N SER A 29 -13.59 -3.24 -15.97
CA SER A 29 -12.73 -3.18 -14.79
C SER A 29 -11.28 -2.91 -15.18
N LEU A 30 -10.73 -3.71 -16.10
CA LEU A 30 -9.34 -3.60 -16.53
C LEU A 30 -9.07 -2.29 -17.27
N ASP A 31 -10.00 -1.86 -18.12
CA ASP A 31 -9.91 -0.63 -18.90
C ASP A 31 -9.96 0.64 -18.03
N SER A 32 -10.43 0.53 -16.77
CA SER A 32 -10.48 1.65 -15.83
C SER A 32 -9.13 1.94 -15.15
N TRP A 33 -8.18 1.01 -15.18
CA TRP A 33 -6.90 1.09 -14.45
C TRP A 33 -5.96 2.10 -15.12
N GLY A 34 -5.48 3.08 -14.38
CA GLY A 34 -4.64 4.17 -14.89
C GLY A 34 -5.41 5.26 -15.65
N VAL A 35 -6.70 5.05 -15.93
CA VAL A 35 -7.58 6.03 -16.58
C VAL A 35 -8.46 6.73 -15.55
N LYS A 36 -9.05 5.97 -14.62
CA LYS A 36 -9.88 6.55 -13.56
C LYS A 36 -8.97 7.21 -12.50
N PRO A 37 -9.25 8.47 -12.08
CA PRO A 37 -8.48 9.14 -11.05
C PRO A 37 -8.35 8.28 -9.79
N GLY A 38 -7.14 8.23 -9.23
CA GLY A 38 -6.89 7.43 -8.05
C GLY A 38 -6.91 5.91 -8.27
N THR A 39 -6.66 5.42 -9.49
CA THR A 39 -6.35 4.01 -9.74
C THR A 39 -4.86 3.83 -10.05
N LYS A 40 -4.33 2.63 -9.87
CA LYS A 40 -3.00 2.24 -10.37
C LYS A 40 -3.18 1.57 -11.74
N ASN A 41 -2.15 1.55 -12.57
CA ASN A 41 -2.22 0.94 -13.90
C ASN A 41 -1.77 -0.54 -13.88
N LEU A 42 -1.87 -1.23 -15.02
CA LEU A 42 -1.43 -2.62 -15.16
C LEU A 42 0.07 -2.79 -14.85
N HIS A 43 0.89 -1.82 -15.25
CA HIS A 43 2.34 -1.85 -15.02
C HIS A 43 2.68 -1.83 -13.52
N ASN A 44 1.98 -1.02 -12.73
CA ASN A 44 2.09 -1.05 -11.26
C ASN A 44 1.81 -2.45 -10.71
N LEU A 45 0.73 -3.11 -11.15
CA LEU A 45 0.39 -4.45 -10.61
C LEU A 45 1.46 -5.47 -10.98
N TRP A 46 2.00 -5.39 -12.19
CA TRP A 46 3.09 -6.24 -12.62
C TRP A 46 4.36 -6.04 -11.77
N LEU A 47 4.74 -4.79 -11.48
CA LEU A 47 5.87 -4.47 -10.59
C LEU A 47 5.65 -5.06 -9.19
N GLU A 48 4.48 -4.79 -8.59
CA GLU A 48 4.10 -5.33 -7.27
C GLU A 48 4.16 -6.86 -7.20
N LEU A 49 3.86 -7.56 -8.29
CA LEU A 49 3.97 -9.02 -8.39
C LEU A 49 5.41 -9.48 -8.59
N SER A 50 6.17 -8.77 -9.44
CA SER A 50 7.58 -9.10 -9.73
C SER A 50 8.49 -8.92 -8.53
N GLU A 51 8.21 -7.91 -7.70
CA GLU A 51 8.93 -7.63 -6.46
C GLU A 51 8.39 -8.43 -5.27
N GLY A 52 7.31 -9.21 -5.47
CA GLY A 52 6.73 -10.08 -4.45
C GLY A 52 5.95 -9.36 -3.34
N GLU A 53 5.71 -8.06 -3.49
CA GLU A 53 4.90 -7.25 -2.58
C GLU A 53 3.43 -7.73 -2.55
N THR A 54 2.99 -8.34 -3.66
CA THR A 54 1.66 -8.91 -3.81
C THR A 54 1.71 -10.30 -4.41
N SER A 55 0.61 -11.03 -4.28
CA SER A 55 0.42 -12.32 -4.96
C SER A 55 -1.01 -12.46 -5.46
N LEU A 56 -1.21 -13.24 -6.52
CA LEU A 56 -2.53 -13.56 -7.05
C LEU A 56 -2.84 -15.03 -6.78
N VAL A 57 -4.04 -15.27 -6.25
CA VAL A 57 -4.67 -16.59 -6.21
C VAL A 57 -5.55 -16.72 -7.44
N ASP A 58 -5.40 -17.81 -8.20
CA ASP A 58 -6.22 -18.09 -9.38
C ASP A 58 -7.63 -18.53 -8.94
N SER A 59 -8.48 -17.53 -8.66
CA SER A 59 -9.91 -17.64 -8.43
C SER A 59 -10.68 -16.85 -9.49
N SER A 60 -12.02 -16.90 -9.46
CA SER A 60 -12.87 -16.14 -10.39
C SER A 60 -13.79 -15.20 -9.60
N PRO A 61 -13.52 -13.88 -9.55
CA PRO A 61 -12.31 -13.20 -10.05
C PRO A 61 -11.05 -13.54 -9.22
N PRO A 62 -9.83 -13.26 -9.72
CA PRO A 62 -8.59 -13.50 -9.00
C PRO A 62 -8.52 -12.72 -7.70
N LEU A 63 -7.93 -13.31 -6.65
CA LEU A 63 -7.77 -12.65 -5.36
C LEU A 63 -6.34 -12.17 -5.17
N ARG A 64 -6.15 -10.86 -5.10
CA ARG A 64 -4.85 -10.22 -4.80
C ARG A 64 -4.60 -10.25 -3.30
N THR A 65 -3.53 -10.90 -2.84
CA THR A 65 -3.11 -10.86 -1.44
C THR A 65 -1.97 -9.87 -1.26
N VAL A 66 -2.07 -9.02 -0.24
CA VAL A 66 -1.07 -8.02 0.13
C VAL A 66 -0.85 -8.04 1.64
N ASN A 67 0.40 -7.97 2.08
CA ASN A 67 0.75 -7.78 3.48
C ASN A 67 1.04 -6.30 3.69
N VAL A 68 0.41 -5.70 4.69
CA VAL A 68 0.49 -4.26 4.96
C VAL A 68 0.81 -4.07 6.43
N VAL A 69 1.83 -3.25 6.71
CA VAL A 69 2.10 -2.76 8.05
C VAL A 69 1.25 -1.53 8.30
N THR A 70 0.62 -1.44 9.47
CA THR A 70 -0.17 -0.28 9.88
C THR A 70 0.38 0.25 11.19
N VAL A 71 0.84 1.48 11.22
CA VAL A 71 1.50 2.07 12.38
C VAL A 71 0.61 3.15 12.97
N ARG A 72 0.03 2.87 14.14
CA ARG A 72 -0.69 3.90 14.92
C ARG A 72 0.34 4.72 15.68
N ILE A 73 0.72 5.86 15.09
CA ILE A 73 1.68 6.78 15.69
C ILE A 73 0.98 7.58 16.78
N LEU A 74 1.47 7.46 18.00
CA LEU A 74 0.88 8.07 19.18
C LEU A 74 1.42 9.50 19.36
N GLY A 75 0.51 10.45 19.56
CA GLY A 75 0.78 11.85 19.85
C GLY A 75 0.49 12.22 21.30
N LYS A 76 0.63 13.50 21.63
CA LYS A 76 0.23 14.05 22.94
C LYS A 76 -1.29 14.06 23.08
N GLY A 77 -1.80 14.01 24.31
CA GLY A 77 -3.22 14.29 24.57
C GLY A 77 -4.23 13.34 23.91
N ASN A 78 -3.90 12.04 23.81
CA ASN A 78 -4.74 11.03 23.14
C ASN A 78 -4.89 11.23 21.62
N LEU A 79 -3.97 11.96 21.00
CA LEU A 79 -3.92 12.11 19.55
C LEU A 79 -3.21 10.95 18.87
N VAL A 80 -3.58 10.69 17.63
CA VAL A 80 -2.95 9.73 16.73
C VAL A 80 -2.76 10.37 15.37
N LEU A 81 -1.64 10.05 14.73
CA LEU A 81 -1.36 10.56 13.40
C LEU A 81 -2.11 9.73 12.35
N VAL A 82 -2.80 10.42 11.45
CA VAL A 82 -3.44 9.80 10.29
C VAL A 82 -3.01 10.48 9.01
N GLU A 83 -2.90 9.68 7.96
CA GLU A 83 -2.87 10.16 6.60
C GLU A 83 -4.31 10.54 6.22
N SER A 84 -4.61 11.83 6.08
CA SER A 84 -5.95 12.28 5.69
C SER A 84 -6.18 12.09 4.19
N ARG A 85 -5.18 12.46 3.38
CA ARG A 85 -5.20 12.29 1.92
C ARG A 85 -3.79 12.16 1.33
N GLN A 86 -3.74 11.69 0.08
CA GLN A 86 -2.51 11.64 -0.73
C GLN A 86 -2.69 12.38 -2.05
N GLU A 87 -1.60 12.96 -2.56
CA GLU A 87 -1.45 13.46 -3.93
C GLU A 87 -0.61 12.45 -4.73
N LEU A 88 -1.11 12.01 -5.88
CA LEU A 88 -0.42 11.06 -6.76
C LEU A 88 0.39 11.77 -7.85
N SER A 89 1.22 11.00 -8.55
CA SER A 89 2.05 11.49 -9.65
C SER A 89 1.28 12.03 -10.86
N ASP A 90 0.04 11.58 -11.04
CA ASP A 90 -0.90 12.08 -12.06
C ASP A 90 -1.65 13.34 -11.61
N GLY A 91 -1.36 13.87 -10.41
CA GLY A 91 -2.03 15.02 -9.81
C GLY A 91 -3.39 14.72 -9.18
N SER A 92 -3.86 13.47 -9.23
CA SER A 92 -5.10 13.09 -8.57
C SER A 92 -4.92 12.94 -7.06
N PHE A 93 -6.01 13.11 -6.32
CA PHE A 93 -6.04 12.95 -4.86
C PHE A 93 -6.79 11.69 -4.45
N ARG A 94 -6.38 11.10 -3.33
CA ARG A 94 -7.10 10.01 -2.65
C ARG A 94 -7.31 10.35 -1.19
N ASP A 95 -8.56 10.29 -0.73
CA ASP A 95 -8.87 10.31 0.70
C ASP A 95 -8.50 8.97 1.34
N ARG A 96 -8.01 9.05 2.57
CA ARG A 96 -7.39 7.91 3.27
C ARG A 96 -7.93 7.76 4.68
N PHE A 97 -7.84 8.85 5.44
CA PHE A 97 -8.22 8.95 6.85
C PHE A 97 -7.86 7.69 7.66
N ARG A 98 -6.59 7.29 7.59
CA ARG A 98 -6.09 6.06 8.22
C ARG A 98 -4.67 6.23 8.75
N PRO A 99 -4.23 5.38 9.70
CA PRO A 99 -2.84 5.40 10.15
C PRO A 99 -1.87 5.12 9.00
N LEU A 100 -0.60 5.47 9.20
CA LEU A 100 0.49 5.16 8.28
C LEU A 100 0.42 3.67 7.88
N SER A 101 0.29 3.41 6.58
CA SER A 101 -0.07 2.09 6.05
C SER A 101 0.74 1.79 4.81
N GLU A 102 1.70 0.88 4.95
CA GLU A 102 2.68 0.61 3.90
C GLU A 102 2.76 -0.87 3.56
N LYS A 103 2.96 -1.19 2.27
CA LYS A 103 3.13 -2.58 1.82
C LYS A 103 4.41 -3.15 2.42
N MET A 104 4.35 -4.39 2.91
CA MET A 104 5.55 -5.09 3.38
C MET A 104 6.30 -5.68 2.19
N LYS A 105 7.64 -5.57 2.19
CA LYS A 105 8.47 -6.25 1.19
C LYS A 105 8.64 -7.73 1.57
N PRO A 106 8.95 -8.61 0.60
CA PRO A 106 9.25 -10.00 0.93
C PRO A 106 10.38 -10.09 1.94
N HIS A 107 10.21 -11.00 2.91
CA HIS A 107 11.21 -11.31 3.93
C HIS A 107 11.50 -10.21 4.97
N GLU A 108 10.78 -9.08 4.95
CA GLU A 108 10.82 -8.11 6.06
C GLU A 108 10.04 -8.63 7.28
N THR A 109 10.61 -8.38 8.46
CA THR A 109 9.89 -8.43 9.73
C THR A 109 8.92 -7.25 9.85
N THR A 110 7.99 -7.30 10.81
CA THR A 110 7.07 -6.18 11.03
C THR A 110 7.85 -4.94 11.46
N GLU A 111 8.88 -5.09 12.29
CA GLU A 111 9.73 -4.02 12.80
C GLU A 111 10.53 -3.34 11.69
N GLU A 112 11.12 -4.12 10.77
CA GLU A 112 11.82 -3.58 9.59
C GLU A 112 10.86 -2.80 8.68
N ALA A 113 9.68 -3.35 8.41
CA ALA A 113 8.65 -2.68 7.62
C ALA A 113 8.18 -1.37 8.28
N VAL A 114 7.98 -1.34 9.60
CA VAL A 114 7.66 -0.11 10.36
C VAL A 114 8.76 0.94 10.19
N ALA A 115 10.02 0.55 10.40
CA ALA A 115 11.15 1.47 10.33
C ALA A 115 11.30 2.05 8.91
N ARG A 116 11.13 1.20 7.89
CA ARG A 116 11.15 1.62 6.49
C ARG A 116 9.99 2.57 6.17
N ALA A 117 8.77 2.21 6.55
CA ALA A 117 7.59 3.01 6.24
C ALA A 117 7.65 4.42 6.89
N VAL A 118 8.11 4.51 8.14
CA VAL A 118 8.35 5.82 8.78
C VAL A 118 9.44 6.60 8.05
N LYS A 119 10.52 5.94 7.60
CA LYS A 119 11.62 6.59 6.88
C LYS A 119 11.17 7.13 5.52
N GLU A 120 10.41 6.35 4.76
CA GLU A 120 9.95 6.66 3.41
C GLU A 120 8.88 7.76 3.44
N GLU A 121 7.85 7.62 4.31
CA GLU A 121 6.72 8.54 4.31
C GLU A 121 6.86 9.73 5.28
N LEU A 122 7.57 9.59 6.40
CA LEU A 122 7.70 10.65 7.43
C LEU A 122 9.11 11.28 7.51
N GLY A 123 10.04 10.80 6.69
CA GLY A 123 11.40 11.31 6.56
C GLY A 123 12.47 10.49 7.28
N SER A 124 13.73 10.67 6.85
CA SER A 124 14.84 9.74 7.14
C SER A 124 15.55 9.88 8.48
N SER A 125 15.29 10.95 9.24
CA SER A 125 15.95 11.25 10.51
C SER A 125 15.08 10.98 11.74
N ARG A 126 14.10 10.08 11.61
CA ARG A 126 13.13 9.77 12.66
C ARG A 126 13.54 8.55 13.48
N ILE A 127 13.38 8.64 14.80
CA ILE A 127 13.60 7.51 15.71
C ILE A 127 12.23 6.91 16.02
N VAL A 128 12.07 5.61 15.75
CA VAL A 128 10.82 4.89 15.98
C VAL A 128 10.95 3.97 17.18
N ARG A 129 9.98 4.03 18.09
CA ARG A 129 9.87 3.13 19.25
C ARG A 129 8.52 2.44 19.21
N ILE A 130 8.50 1.18 18.78
CA ILE A 130 7.31 0.34 18.80
C ILE A 130 6.95 0.03 20.25
N VAL A 131 5.66 0.18 20.59
CA VAL A 131 5.14 -0.15 21.92
C VAL A 131 5.13 -1.68 22.09
N PRO A 132 5.86 -2.22 23.08
CA PRO A 132 5.89 -3.66 23.30
C PRO A 132 4.50 -4.26 23.52
N GLY A 133 4.21 -5.38 22.86
CA GLY A 133 2.92 -6.08 22.99
C GLY A 133 1.74 -5.42 22.26
N SER A 134 1.95 -4.33 21.51
CA SER A 134 0.89 -3.68 20.74
C SER A 134 0.52 -4.39 19.43
N TYR A 135 1.37 -5.31 18.97
CA TYR A 135 1.19 -5.99 17.69
C TYR A 135 -0.15 -6.73 17.58
N ARG A 136 -0.85 -6.48 16.48
CA ARG A 136 -2.10 -7.14 16.11
C ARG A 136 -2.07 -7.56 14.65
N LYS A 137 -2.63 -8.73 14.35
CA LYS A 137 -2.81 -9.21 12.99
C LYS A 137 -4.30 -9.32 12.67
N LYS A 138 -4.72 -8.71 11.56
CA LYS A 138 -6.10 -8.79 11.06
C LYS A 138 -6.09 -9.18 9.58
N LEU A 139 -7.09 -9.94 9.16
CA LEU A 139 -7.31 -10.27 7.76
C LEU A 139 -8.60 -9.61 7.31
N GLU A 140 -8.55 -8.89 6.19
CA GLU A 140 -9.70 -8.21 5.59
C GLU A 140 -9.76 -8.50 4.10
N GLU A 141 -10.94 -8.80 3.59
CA GLU A 141 -11.19 -8.91 2.15
C GLU A 141 -12.11 -7.80 1.71
N ARG A 142 -11.70 -7.03 0.70
CA ARG A 142 -12.49 -5.93 0.12
C ARG A 142 -12.08 -5.66 -1.32
N ASN A 143 -12.90 -4.89 -2.02
CA ASN A 143 -12.54 -4.40 -3.35
C ASN A 143 -11.33 -3.46 -3.27
N SER A 144 -10.38 -3.65 -4.19
CA SER A 144 -9.20 -2.78 -4.28
C SER A 144 -9.58 -1.43 -4.90
N ALA A 145 -9.33 -0.34 -4.18
CA ALA A 145 -9.48 1.01 -4.73
C ALA A 145 -8.47 1.28 -5.86
N SER A 146 -7.24 0.75 -5.73
CA SER A 146 -6.20 0.89 -6.75
C SER A 146 -6.50 0.08 -8.02
N TYR A 147 -7.21 -1.05 -7.88
CA TYR A 147 -7.49 -1.98 -8.97
C TYR A 147 -8.98 -2.37 -8.95
N PRO A 148 -9.89 -1.49 -9.39
CA PRO A 148 -11.32 -1.80 -9.45
C PRO A 148 -11.58 -3.12 -10.18
N GLY A 149 -12.48 -3.95 -9.63
CA GLY A 149 -12.79 -5.29 -10.15
C GLY A 149 -11.84 -6.41 -9.72
N LEU A 150 -10.67 -6.09 -9.14
CA LEU A 150 -9.76 -7.07 -8.54
C LEU A 150 -9.91 -7.05 -7.01
N PRO A 151 -10.62 -8.03 -6.41
CA PRO A 151 -10.73 -8.10 -4.96
C PRO A 151 -9.36 -8.35 -4.33
N ALA A 152 -9.19 -7.82 -3.11
CA ALA A 152 -7.95 -7.93 -2.38
C ALA A 152 -8.15 -8.45 -0.96
N ARG A 153 -7.29 -9.39 -0.57
CA ARG A 153 -7.08 -9.85 0.80
C ARG A 153 -5.90 -9.08 1.40
N TYR A 154 -6.21 -8.25 2.39
CA TYR A 154 -5.24 -7.50 3.17
C TYR A 154 -4.91 -8.29 4.43
N VAL A 155 -3.63 -8.63 4.59
CA VAL A 155 -3.07 -9.11 5.84
C VAL A 155 -2.46 -7.92 6.54
N LEU A 156 -3.21 -7.35 7.50
CA LEU A 156 -2.85 -6.14 8.22
C LEU A 156 -2.03 -6.50 9.46
N HIS A 157 -0.83 -5.95 9.56
CA HIS A 157 0.11 -6.06 10.66
C HIS A 157 0.14 -4.71 11.40
N SER A 158 -0.68 -4.56 12.43
CA SER A 158 -0.84 -3.29 13.14
C SER A 158 0.04 -3.21 14.38
N VAL A 159 0.70 -2.08 14.61
CA VAL A 159 1.47 -1.78 15.82
C VAL A 159 1.21 -0.36 16.30
N ASP A 160 1.49 -0.12 17.57
CA ASP A 160 1.53 1.24 18.12
C ASP A 160 2.99 1.68 18.19
N ALA A 161 3.27 2.94 17.87
CA ALA A 161 4.63 3.46 17.92
C ALA A 161 4.69 4.92 18.35
N TRP A 162 5.82 5.29 18.96
CA TRP A 162 6.24 6.67 19.16
C TRP A 162 7.29 7.02 18.11
N VAL A 163 7.17 8.18 17.49
CA VAL A 163 8.12 8.66 16.49
C VAL A 163 8.66 10.03 16.93
N GLU A 164 9.97 10.10 17.17
CA GLU A 164 10.61 11.34 17.63
C GLU A 164 10.80 12.34 16.49
N GLY A 165 10.61 13.63 16.81
CA GLY A 165 10.86 14.75 15.90
C GLY A 165 9.71 15.12 14.97
N LEU A 166 8.54 14.48 15.07
CA LEU A 166 7.36 14.88 14.30
C LEU A 166 6.83 16.26 14.73
N PRO A 167 6.27 17.05 13.79
CA PRO A 167 5.54 18.28 14.12
C PRO A 167 4.36 18.01 15.05
N GLU A 168 4.04 18.97 15.92
CA GLU A 168 2.84 18.91 16.79
C GLU A 168 1.56 19.29 16.06
N GLU A 169 1.68 20.02 14.96
CA GLU A 169 0.59 20.42 14.07
C GLU A 169 0.53 19.53 12.83
N ASP A 170 -0.56 19.64 12.05
CA ASP A 170 -0.71 18.97 10.76
C ASP A 170 0.44 19.35 9.80
N PHE A 171 0.88 18.37 9.00
CA PHE A 171 2.03 18.56 8.13
C PHE A 171 1.92 17.76 6.82
N VAL A 172 2.81 18.08 5.89
CA VAL A 172 2.90 17.41 4.59
C VAL A 172 4.31 16.87 4.42
N THR A 173 4.42 15.66 3.91
CA THR A 173 5.69 15.07 3.48
C THR A 173 5.66 14.74 2.00
N GLU A 174 6.84 14.72 1.39
CA GLU A 174 7.01 14.33 0.00
C GLU A 174 7.72 12.98 -0.06
N GLU A 175 7.22 12.10 -0.91
CA GLU A 175 7.82 10.80 -1.17
C GLU A 175 8.60 10.86 -2.49
N LYS A 176 9.74 10.16 -2.53
CA LYS A 176 10.47 9.94 -3.79
C LYS A 176 9.77 8.83 -4.58
N GLU A 177 9.94 8.82 -5.89
CA GLU A 177 9.24 7.85 -6.76
C GLU A 177 9.44 6.40 -6.25
N GLU A 178 8.32 5.69 -6.03
CA GLU A 178 8.24 4.30 -5.47
C GLU A 178 9.08 3.30 -6.30
N TYR A 179 9.15 3.52 -7.62
CA TYR A 179 9.93 2.71 -8.56
C TYR A 179 10.85 3.63 -9.37
N GLU A 180 12.17 3.38 -9.34
CA GLU A 180 13.10 4.04 -10.24
C GLU A 180 12.82 3.60 -11.69
N ASP A 181 12.83 4.53 -12.64
CA ASP A 181 12.67 4.24 -14.07
C ASP A 181 13.75 3.23 -14.48
N VAL A 182 13.42 1.93 -14.52
CA VAL A 182 14.32 0.89 -15.01
C VAL A 182 14.63 1.22 -16.46
N ASP A 183 15.91 1.43 -16.79
CA ASP A 183 16.46 1.96 -18.07
C ASP A 183 16.15 1.11 -19.34
N GLY A 184 15.13 0.25 -19.30
CA GLY A 184 14.59 -0.55 -20.40
C GLY A 184 13.13 -0.25 -20.77
N THR A 185 12.43 0.65 -20.09
CA THR A 185 10.98 0.92 -20.30
C THR A 185 10.70 2.12 -21.21
N ARG A 186 11.52 2.35 -22.25
CA ARG A 186 11.21 3.34 -23.29
C ARG A 186 9.89 2.99 -23.99
N GLY A 187 8.80 3.64 -23.58
CA GLY A 187 7.47 3.55 -24.21
C GLY A 187 6.37 2.86 -23.40
N LEU A 188 6.60 2.46 -22.15
CA LEU A 188 5.54 1.97 -21.25
C LEU A 188 4.93 3.13 -20.44
N GLU A 189 3.64 3.01 -20.09
CA GLU A 189 2.99 3.95 -19.18
C GLU A 189 3.72 3.96 -17.82
N LYS A 190 4.18 5.14 -17.39
CA LYS A 190 4.87 5.32 -16.11
C LYS A 190 3.95 4.87 -14.96
N ALA A 191 4.51 4.15 -14.00
CA ALA A 191 3.80 3.71 -12.81
C ALA A 191 3.24 4.93 -12.04
N VAL A 192 1.98 4.85 -11.60
CA VAL A 192 1.39 5.90 -10.76
C VAL A 192 1.91 5.69 -9.33
N SER A 193 2.58 6.70 -8.78
CA SER A 193 3.18 6.71 -7.44
C SER A 193 2.59 7.82 -6.57
N VAL A 194 2.76 7.72 -5.25
CA VAL A 194 2.40 8.79 -4.33
C VAL A 194 3.51 9.85 -4.37
N ARG A 195 3.13 11.12 -4.36
CA ARG A 195 4.07 12.25 -4.29
C ARG A 195 4.03 12.95 -2.96
N LYS A 196 2.84 13.13 -2.39
CA LYS A 196 2.66 13.82 -1.10
C LYS A 196 1.69 13.10 -0.21
N HIS A 197 1.99 13.14 1.07
CA HIS A 197 1.15 12.65 2.15
C HIS A 197 0.74 13.83 3.01
N TYR A 198 -0.56 13.94 3.27
CA TYR A 198 -1.12 14.95 4.17
C TYR A 198 -1.44 14.28 5.50
N TRP A 199 -0.80 14.76 6.55
CA TRP A 199 -0.85 14.17 7.89
C TRP A 199 -1.61 15.08 8.84
N GLU A 200 -2.54 14.48 9.58
CA GLU A 200 -3.37 15.18 10.56
C GLU A 200 -3.30 14.47 11.92
N TRP A 201 -3.25 15.26 12.98
CA TRP A 201 -3.40 14.74 14.34
C TRP A 201 -4.87 14.71 14.74
N VAL A 202 -5.41 13.51 14.95
CA VAL A 202 -6.83 13.33 15.31
C VAL A 202 -6.96 12.67 16.67
N CYS A 203 -8.09 12.89 17.35
CA CYS A 203 -8.41 12.16 18.58
C CYS A 203 -8.48 10.65 18.27
N SER A 204 -7.87 9.82 19.12
CA SER A 204 -7.85 8.36 18.91
C SER A 204 -9.25 7.73 18.86
N ASP A 205 -10.22 8.34 19.57
CA ASP A 205 -11.62 7.90 19.59
C ASP A 205 -12.29 8.07 18.22
N SER A 206 -11.81 8.99 17.38
CA SER A 206 -12.35 9.25 16.05
C SER A 206 -12.00 8.16 15.02
N LEU A 207 -11.07 7.25 15.32
CA LEU A 207 -10.71 6.13 14.44
C LEU A 207 -11.46 4.84 14.77
N CYS A 208 -12.25 4.83 15.84
CA CYS A 208 -13.13 3.73 16.22
C CYS A 208 -14.53 3.95 15.63
N SER A 209 -14.67 3.83 14.31
CA SER A 209 -15.97 3.71 13.63
C SER A 209 -15.94 2.64 12.56
#